data_AF-A0AAE7QYX6-F1
#
_entry.id   AF-A0AAE7QYX6-F1
#
_cell.length_a   1.000
_cell.length_b   1.000
_cell.length_c   1.000
_cell.angle_alpha   90.00
_cell.angle_beta   90.00
_cell.angle_gamma   90.00
#
_symmetry.space_group_name_H-M   'P 1'
#
loop_
_entity.id
_entity.type
_entity.pdbx_description
1 polymer ?
#
loop_
_entity_poly.entity_id
_entity_poly.type
_entity_poly.pdbx_seq_one_letter_code
_entity_poly.pdbx_strand_id
1 'polypeptide(L)'
;MKLVETPEFLIEANPMFENVRVFAGSIGLRRHPETAFSPQMSVWSSKRERKSPEKWFGERLTDNGGKIVERKTVTFAGMTGEMSKVKDRLQDWETKEKRDWYRLRALLVSADGSTWYHATAMVSAPELIEIEADFERLLGSIRLKLEGNAANEARAVGEAERAAVLERLMDNMERVSAIRIQQSQEERRIENAAAAKAPVASIEERFDEAVADAGLEDKRDALRLIVMPTVAMVECDAADGNVSGQSRIGGGPDLPADMDWPRNDNGFHLNYLAQINLADLPGQLEELPESGLISFFTGTDYTDWRVLYSSVDATLTPHTVSEDAMETAISASQMIIWDNDLKRFVPNGQAVDGLSVGVDEAGRMTFSRDGAPVRAFASEYEFSRSAQTLRFERSLSAPFGQRGPNNNPKAYADIGIEDPSEFSIAISERFKIGDGPQHQMFGITGVRELSAIQQMAAKHAAQHGWSDISAADGWFILVKLASGGEADFNFGDHGDYIFMVHRKDAARADFSRVYAFVESG
;
A
#
# COMPACT_ATOMS: atom_id res chain seq x y z
N MET A 1 -35.93 40.24 -8.55
CA MET A 1 -34.93 39.86 -7.54
C MET A 1 -35.55 38.87 -6.56
N LYS A 2 -34.78 37.90 -6.07
CA LYS A 2 -35.21 36.91 -5.06
C LYS A 2 -34.61 37.28 -3.71
N LEU A 3 -35.43 37.40 -2.67
CA LEU A 3 -34.94 37.63 -1.31
C LEU A 3 -34.32 36.34 -0.78
N VAL A 4 -33.10 36.42 -0.26
CA VAL A 4 -32.38 35.30 0.36
C VAL A 4 -31.86 35.76 1.71
N GLU A 5 -32.08 34.98 2.74
CA GLU A 5 -31.75 35.37 4.11
C GLU A 5 -30.93 34.32 4.86
N THR A 6 -30.07 34.82 5.75
CA THR A 6 -29.47 34.08 6.86
C THR A 6 -30.19 34.49 8.16
N PRO A 7 -29.81 33.94 9.32
CA PRO A 7 -30.23 34.50 10.60
C PRO A 7 -29.79 35.96 10.80
N GLU A 8 -28.62 36.34 10.26
CA GLU A 8 -27.94 37.61 10.56
C GLU A 8 -28.29 38.74 9.58
N PHE A 9 -28.52 38.42 8.31
CA PHE A 9 -28.77 39.40 7.26
C PHE A 9 -29.53 38.78 6.08
N LEU A 10 -30.06 39.61 5.21
CA LEU A 10 -30.65 39.21 3.94
C LEU A 10 -30.06 40.00 2.76
N ILE A 11 -30.17 39.45 1.56
CA ILE A 11 -29.76 40.05 0.30
C ILE A 11 -30.83 39.86 -0.78
N GLU A 12 -30.74 40.64 -1.85
CA GLU A 12 -31.53 40.47 -3.06
C GLU A 12 -30.70 39.79 -4.15
N ALA A 13 -30.91 38.49 -4.36
CA ALA A 13 -30.26 37.70 -5.39
C ALA A 13 -30.86 37.96 -6.78
N ASN A 14 -29.99 38.10 -7.77
CA ASN A 14 -30.40 38.21 -9.17
C ASN A 14 -30.90 36.85 -9.68
N PRO A 15 -32.06 36.77 -10.37
CA PRO A 15 -32.58 35.53 -10.95
C PRO A 15 -31.60 34.79 -11.87
N MET A 16 -30.57 35.46 -12.40
CA MET A 16 -29.48 34.80 -13.15
C MET A 16 -28.72 33.74 -12.33
N PHE A 17 -28.77 33.83 -11.00
CA PHE A 17 -28.20 32.83 -10.09
C PHE A 17 -29.30 31.87 -9.63
N GLU A 18 -29.55 30.86 -10.44
CA GLU A 18 -30.58 29.84 -10.21
C GLU A 18 -30.28 29.00 -8.95
N ASN A 19 -28.99 28.74 -8.67
CA ASN A 19 -28.56 27.95 -7.54
C ASN A 19 -28.19 28.84 -6.35
N VAL A 20 -29.06 28.84 -5.34
CA VAL A 20 -28.88 29.57 -4.09
C VAL A 20 -28.59 28.57 -2.98
N ARG A 21 -27.47 28.76 -2.28
CA ARG A 21 -27.10 28.00 -1.08
C ARG A 21 -27.05 28.94 0.11
N VAL A 22 -27.87 28.68 1.11
CA VAL A 22 -27.79 29.36 2.41
C VAL A 22 -27.19 28.37 3.38
N PHE A 23 -26.14 28.77 4.08
CA PHE A 23 -25.48 27.90 5.03
C PHE A 23 -24.92 28.71 6.20
N ALA A 24 -25.51 28.54 7.39
CA ALA A 24 -25.24 29.36 8.57
C ALA A 24 -25.32 30.87 8.24
N GLY A 25 -24.27 31.63 8.52
CA GLY A 25 -24.12 33.06 8.21
C GLY A 25 -23.63 33.37 6.79
N SER A 26 -23.78 32.44 5.83
CA SER A 26 -23.32 32.62 4.45
C SER A 26 -24.40 32.35 3.40
N ILE A 27 -24.36 33.14 2.33
CA ILE A 27 -25.19 32.96 1.13
C ILE A 27 -24.25 32.80 -0.06
N GLY A 28 -24.35 31.70 -0.78
CA GLY A 28 -23.69 31.43 -2.05
C GLY A 28 -24.70 31.43 -3.19
N LEU A 29 -24.33 32.04 -4.30
CA LEU A 29 -25.12 32.18 -5.52
C LEU A 29 -24.30 31.65 -6.70
N ARG A 30 -24.88 30.77 -7.52
CA ARG A 30 -24.20 30.21 -8.69
C ARG A 30 -25.13 30.16 -9.89
N ARG A 31 -24.58 30.51 -11.06
CA ARG A 31 -25.30 30.47 -12.34
C ARG A 31 -25.29 29.04 -12.89
N HIS A 32 -26.45 28.58 -13.39
CA HIS A 32 -26.58 27.31 -14.09
C HIS A 32 -26.30 27.49 -15.60
N PRO A 33 -25.69 26.50 -16.30
CA PRO A 33 -25.10 25.27 -15.76
C PRO A 33 -23.86 25.55 -14.91
N GLU A 34 -23.60 24.72 -13.91
CA GLU A 34 -22.40 24.84 -13.07
C GLU A 34 -21.17 24.28 -13.80
N THR A 35 -20.35 25.16 -14.36
CA THR A 35 -19.07 24.84 -15.01
C THR A 35 -17.92 25.47 -14.23
N ALA A 36 -16.67 25.17 -14.60
CA ALA A 36 -15.51 25.84 -14.00
C ALA A 36 -15.53 27.37 -14.19
N PHE A 37 -16.14 27.86 -15.27
CA PHE A 37 -16.18 29.29 -15.61
C PHE A 37 -17.50 29.98 -15.23
N SER A 38 -18.46 29.26 -14.66
CA SER A 38 -19.76 29.84 -14.34
C SER A 38 -19.62 30.92 -13.26
N PRO A 39 -20.25 32.10 -13.45
CA PRO A 39 -20.24 33.15 -12.45
C PRO A 39 -20.79 32.66 -11.11
N GLN A 40 -20.14 33.10 -10.03
CA GLN A 40 -20.58 32.82 -8.68
C GLN A 40 -20.36 34.03 -7.77
N MET A 41 -21.24 34.19 -6.79
CA MET A 41 -21.11 35.19 -5.74
C MET A 41 -21.31 34.55 -4.38
N SER A 42 -20.68 35.13 -3.36
CA SER A 42 -20.97 34.79 -1.98
C SER A 42 -20.95 36.01 -1.09
N VAL A 43 -21.76 35.99 -0.04
CA VAL A 43 -21.74 36.96 1.06
C VAL A 43 -21.75 36.19 2.37
N TRP A 44 -20.91 36.58 3.31
CA TRP A 44 -20.89 36.00 4.64
C TRP A 44 -20.46 37.02 5.69
N SER A 45 -20.91 36.82 6.92
CA SER A 45 -20.49 37.62 8.07
C SER A 45 -19.35 36.95 8.85
N SER A 46 -18.59 37.73 9.60
CA SER A 46 -17.63 37.25 10.59
C SER A 46 -17.57 38.20 11.78
N LYS A 47 -17.03 37.71 12.91
CA LYS A 47 -16.59 38.59 14.01
C LYS A 47 -15.56 39.58 13.48
N ARG A 48 -15.48 40.75 14.10
CA ARG A 48 -14.35 41.66 13.92
C ARG A 48 -13.03 40.90 14.13
N GLU A 49 -12.14 40.98 13.15
CA GLU A 49 -10.79 40.43 13.30
C GLU A 49 -9.90 41.33 14.17
N ARG A 50 -8.84 40.76 14.76
CA ARG A 50 -7.84 41.54 15.52
C ARG A 50 -7.09 42.55 14.64
N LYS A 51 -6.95 42.26 13.35
CA LYS A 51 -6.27 43.13 12.37
C LYS A 51 -7.22 44.25 11.94
N SER A 52 -6.67 45.43 11.62
CA SER A 52 -7.48 46.48 10.99
C SER A 52 -7.90 46.06 9.58
N PRO A 53 -9.02 46.58 9.04
CA PRO A 53 -9.45 46.27 7.68
C PRO A 53 -8.33 46.48 6.65
N GLU A 54 -7.60 47.59 6.74
CA GLU A 54 -6.50 47.96 5.83
C GLU A 54 -5.36 46.92 5.85
N LYS A 55 -5.02 46.44 7.05
CA LYS A 55 -3.99 45.40 7.23
C LYS A 55 -4.48 44.03 6.78
N TRP A 56 -5.77 43.73 6.97
CA TRP A 56 -6.38 42.50 6.48
C TRP A 56 -6.32 42.41 4.96
N PHE A 57 -6.64 43.49 4.27
CA PHE A 57 -6.52 43.59 2.82
C PHE A 57 -5.08 43.43 2.34
N GLY A 58 -4.11 44.05 3.04
CA GLY A 58 -2.69 43.95 2.69
C GLY A 58 -2.13 42.52 2.74
N GLU A 59 -2.55 41.71 3.71
CA GLU A 59 -1.99 40.38 3.95
C GLU A 59 -2.75 39.24 3.26
N ARG A 60 -4.08 39.34 3.06
CA ARG A 60 -4.89 38.28 2.41
C ARG A 60 -5.18 38.49 0.93
N LEU A 61 -4.77 39.63 0.36
CA LEU A 61 -4.85 39.91 -1.08
C LEU A 61 -3.51 39.68 -1.82
N THR A 62 -2.43 39.34 -1.11
CA THR A 62 -1.11 39.07 -1.69
C THR A 62 -0.82 37.58 -1.91
N ASP A 63 -1.54 36.67 -1.26
CA ASP A 63 -1.12 35.27 -1.13
C ASP A 63 -1.84 34.24 -2.02
N ASN A 64 -2.50 34.65 -3.12
CA ASN A 64 -3.23 33.72 -4.01
C ASN A 64 -3.06 34.02 -5.52
N GLY A 65 -1.83 34.31 -5.97
CA GLY A 65 -1.42 34.23 -7.39
C GLY A 65 -1.91 35.31 -8.39
N GLY A 66 -2.94 36.11 -8.07
CA GLY A 66 -3.52 37.11 -8.99
C GLY A 66 -3.01 38.56 -8.82
N LYS A 67 -3.16 39.39 -9.87
CA LYS A 67 -2.80 40.82 -9.88
C LYS A 67 -3.99 41.70 -9.50
N ILE A 68 -3.85 42.54 -8.47
CA ILE A 68 -4.85 43.58 -8.16
C ILE A 68 -4.85 44.63 -9.27
N VAL A 69 -6.00 44.83 -9.91
CA VAL A 69 -6.17 45.81 -11.00
C VAL A 69 -6.96 47.04 -10.58
N GLU A 70 -7.75 46.94 -9.52
CA GLU A 70 -8.51 48.05 -8.95
C GLU A 70 -8.69 47.86 -7.44
N ARG A 71 -8.63 48.97 -6.69
CA ARG A 71 -9.00 49.04 -5.29
C ARG A 71 -9.67 50.38 -5.02
N LYS A 72 -10.80 50.36 -4.31
CA LYS A 72 -11.54 51.57 -3.95
C LYS A 72 -12.22 51.42 -2.60
N THR A 73 -12.29 52.53 -1.86
CA THR A 73 -13.17 52.66 -0.70
C THR A 73 -14.62 52.69 -1.19
N VAL A 74 -15.50 51.98 -0.50
CA VAL A 74 -16.91 51.85 -0.86
C VAL A 74 -17.80 52.05 0.35
N THR A 75 -19.03 52.50 0.09
CA THR A 75 -20.10 52.55 1.09
C THR A 75 -21.33 51.89 0.49
N PHE A 76 -21.79 50.81 1.13
CA PHE A 76 -22.98 50.05 0.72
C PHE A 76 -23.80 49.71 1.94
N ALA A 77 -25.13 49.77 1.83
CA ALA A 77 -26.05 49.43 2.92
C ALA A 77 -25.73 50.12 4.27
N GLY A 78 -25.24 51.38 4.23
CA GLY A 78 -24.83 52.14 5.41
C GLY A 78 -23.51 51.70 6.05
N MET A 79 -22.84 50.70 5.49
CA MET A 79 -21.55 50.18 5.95
C MET A 79 -20.41 50.71 5.07
N THR A 80 -19.31 51.09 5.71
CA THR A 80 -18.10 51.54 5.01
C THR A 80 -17.12 50.40 4.92
N GLY A 81 -16.38 50.34 3.81
CA GLY A 81 -15.44 49.27 3.56
C GLY A 81 -14.55 49.52 2.36
N GLU A 82 -13.91 48.47 1.87
CA GLU A 82 -13.16 48.51 0.62
C GLU A 82 -13.59 47.38 -0.31
N MET A 83 -13.46 47.64 -1.60
CA MET A 83 -13.61 46.67 -2.66
C MET A 83 -12.33 46.59 -3.50
N SER A 84 -12.00 45.39 -3.95
CA SER A 84 -10.88 45.13 -4.85
C SER A 84 -11.27 44.21 -6.00
N LYS A 85 -10.62 44.42 -7.14
CA LYS A 85 -10.71 43.58 -8.33
C LYS A 85 -9.34 42.96 -8.58
N VAL A 86 -9.32 41.63 -8.61
CA VAL A 86 -8.11 40.84 -8.84
C VAL A 86 -8.27 40.10 -10.17
N LYS A 87 -7.30 40.27 -11.06
CA LYS A 87 -7.19 39.53 -12.32
C LYS A 87 -6.25 38.34 -12.14
N ASP A 88 -6.68 37.18 -12.61
CA ASP A 88 -5.99 35.90 -12.53
C ASP A 88 -6.30 35.06 -13.78
N ARG A 89 -5.89 33.79 -13.79
CA ARG A 89 -6.14 32.83 -14.85
C ARG A 89 -6.70 31.53 -14.29
N LEU A 90 -7.83 31.07 -14.82
CA LEU A 90 -8.43 29.79 -14.46
C LEU A 90 -8.29 28.79 -15.61
N GLN A 91 -7.92 27.55 -15.29
CA GLN A 91 -7.92 26.43 -16.23
C GLN A 91 -9.01 25.43 -15.82
N ASP A 92 -9.86 25.05 -16.76
CA ASP A 92 -10.78 23.94 -16.59
C ASP A 92 -10.02 22.62 -16.67
N TRP A 93 -10.23 21.71 -15.71
CA TRP A 93 -9.39 20.53 -15.56
C TRP A 93 -9.74 19.42 -16.57
N GLU A 94 -10.99 19.38 -17.07
CA GLU A 94 -11.48 18.39 -18.02
C GLU A 94 -11.13 18.81 -19.45
N THR A 95 -11.56 20.01 -19.83
CA THR A 95 -11.39 20.55 -21.19
C THR A 95 -10.00 21.15 -21.42
N LYS A 96 -9.25 21.39 -20.34
CA LYS A 96 -7.97 22.12 -20.34
C LYS A 96 -8.07 23.58 -20.81
N GLU A 97 -9.28 24.10 -21.04
CA GLU A 97 -9.50 25.48 -21.48
C GLU A 97 -8.97 26.47 -20.44
N LYS A 98 -8.37 27.58 -20.89
CA LYS A 98 -7.85 28.64 -20.01
C LYS A 98 -8.54 29.97 -20.31
N ARG A 99 -9.09 30.62 -19.29
CA ARG A 99 -9.69 31.95 -19.42
C ARG A 99 -9.10 32.96 -18.44
N ASP A 100 -9.09 34.21 -18.85
CA ASP A 100 -8.92 35.33 -17.92
C ASP A 100 -10.05 35.27 -16.89
N TRP A 101 -9.67 35.28 -15.63
CA TRP A 101 -10.55 35.08 -14.50
C TRP A 101 -10.43 36.26 -13.54
N TYR A 102 -11.55 36.74 -13.04
CA TYR A 102 -11.62 37.89 -12.16
C TYR A 102 -12.26 37.49 -10.84
N ARG A 103 -11.68 38.01 -9.76
CA ARG A 103 -12.21 37.90 -8.41
C ARG A 103 -12.48 39.30 -7.87
N LEU A 104 -13.75 39.60 -7.63
CA LEU A 104 -14.17 40.78 -6.89
C LEU A 104 -14.23 40.40 -5.41
N ARG A 105 -13.74 41.27 -4.55
CA ARG A 105 -13.80 41.10 -3.10
C ARG A 105 -14.24 42.40 -2.47
N ALA A 106 -15.24 42.34 -1.59
CA ALA A 106 -15.62 43.45 -0.74
C ALA A 106 -15.58 43.02 0.72
N LEU A 107 -15.16 43.94 1.58
CA LEU A 107 -15.34 43.81 3.02
C LEU A 107 -15.99 45.11 3.49
N LEU A 108 -17.16 44.98 4.11
CA LEU A 108 -17.95 46.05 4.69
C LEU A 108 -17.97 45.87 6.20
N VAL A 109 -17.84 46.96 6.94
CA VAL A 109 -17.82 46.95 8.40
C VAL A 109 -19.10 47.60 8.92
N SER A 110 -19.78 46.91 9.85
CA SER A 110 -20.97 47.46 10.53
C SER A 110 -20.65 48.79 11.21
N ALA A 111 -21.67 49.63 11.43
CA ALA A 111 -21.48 50.96 12.03
C ALA A 111 -20.85 50.91 13.43
N ASP A 112 -21.15 49.86 14.20
CA ASP A 112 -20.58 49.59 15.53
C ASP A 112 -19.20 48.89 15.48
N GLY A 113 -18.74 48.52 14.29
CA GLY A 113 -17.48 47.80 14.05
C GLY A 113 -17.44 46.36 14.57
N SER A 114 -18.55 45.81 15.07
CA SER A 114 -18.59 44.49 15.72
C SER A 114 -18.58 43.33 14.73
N THR A 115 -19.13 43.55 13.53
CA THR A 115 -19.38 42.52 12.52
C THR A 115 -18.85 42.96 11.16
N TRP A 116 -18.18 42.03 10.50
CA TRP A 116 -17.56 42.23 9.19
C TRP A 116 -18.35 41.43 8.17
N TYR A 117 -18.73 42.06 7.06
CA TYR A 117 -19.44 41.43 5.96
C TYR A 117 -18.51 41.31 4.77
N HIS A 118 -18.18 40.09 4.43
CA HIS A 118 -17.34 39.76 3.31
C HIS A 118 -18.22 39.38 2.13
N ALA A 119 -17.81 39.76 0.94
CA ALA A 119 -18.43 39.28 -0.27
C ALA A 119 -17.39 38.98 -1.33
N THR A 120 -17.66 37.98 -2.16
CA THR A 120 -16.85 37.71 -3.34
C THR A 120 -17.72 37.48 -4.56
N ALA A 121 -17.21 37.88 -5.72
CA ALA A 121 -17.71 37.40 -7.00
C ALA A 121 -16.54 36.81 -7.80
N MET A 122 -16.80 35.73 -8.54
CA MET A 122 -15.84 35.14 -9.46
C MET A 122 -16.47 35.01 -10.84
N VAL A 123 -15.73 35.42 -11.87
CA VAL A 123 -16.28 35.55 -13.23
C VAL A 123 -15.17 35.55 -14.29
N SER A 124 -15.48 35.08 -15.49
CA SER A 124 -14.59 35.16 -16.65
C SER A 124 -14.65 36.54 -17.34
N ALA A 125 -13.61 36.91 -18.09
CA ALA A 125 -13.53 38.23 -18.74
C ALA A 125 -14.80 38.67 -19.53
N PRO A 126 -15.47 37.81 -20.31
CA PRO A 126 -16.63 38.21 -21.11
C PRO A 126 -17.84 38.71 -20.29
N GLU A 127 -18.02 38.19 -19.08
CA GLU A 127 -19.17 38.48 -18.21
C GLU A 127 -18.83 39.49 -17.10
N LEU A 128 -17.58 39.97 -17.04
CA LEU A 128 -17.08 40.79 -15.93
C LEU A 128 -17.93 42.03 -15.67
N ILE A 129 -18.29 42.78 -16.71
CA ILE A 129 -19.02 44.05 -16.58
C ILE A 129 -20.41 43.81 -15.95
N GLU A 130 -21.12 42.78 -16.41
CA GLU A 130 -22.44 42.43 -15.90
C GLU A 130 -22.37 41.96 -14.44
N ILE A 131 -21.43 41.06 -14.13
CA ILE A 131 -21.28 40.49 -12.80
C ILE A 131 -20.75 41.53 -11.80
N GLU A 132 -19.90 42.46 -12.22
CA GLU A 132 -19.45 43.55 -11.36
C GLU A 132 -20.60 44.50 -11.00
N ALA A 133 -21.43 44.88 -11.98
CA ALA A 133 -22.60 45.70 -11.73
C ALA A 133 -23.58 45.00 -10.78
N ASP A 134 -23.82 43.70 -10.96
CA ASP A 134 -24.69 42.94 -10.06
C ASP A 134 -24.07 42.76 -8.67
N PHE A 135 -22.74 42.67 -8.56
CA PHE A 135 -22.04 42.53 -7.29
C PHE A 135 -22.20 43.80 -6.45
N GLU A 136 -22.00 44.98 -7.03
CA GLU A 136 -22.23 46.26 -6.35
C GLU A 136 -23.70 46.44 -5.96
N ARG A 137 -24.64 46.07 -6.83
CA ARG A 137 -26.08 46.05 -6.52
C ARG A 137 -26.38 45.13 -5.34
N LEU A 138 -25.81 43.93 -5.33
CA LEU A 138 -26.00 42.93 -4.28
C LEU A 138 -25.48 43.45 -2.94
N LEU A 139 -24.30 44.07 -2.91
CA LEU A 139 -23.77 44.73 -1.71
C LEU A 139 -24.71 45.83 -1.20
N GLY A 140 -25.27 46.63 -2.11
CA GLY A 140 -26.26 47.65 -1.76
C GLY A 140 -27.59 47.08 -1.23
N SER A 141 -27.89 45.81 -1.50
CA SER A 141 -29.13 45.15 -1.07
C SER A 141 -29.07 44.50 0.31
N ILE A 142 -27.88 44.47 0.95
CA ILE A 142 -27.71 43.86 2.25
C ILE A 142 -28.60 44.56 3.27
N ARG A 143 -29.42 43.80 4.01
CA ARG A 143 -30.18 44.32 5.16
C ARG A 143 -29.89 43.47 6.39
N LEU A 144 -29.49 44.12 7.46
CA LEU A 144 -29.09 43.47 8.71
C LEU A 144 -30.34 43.09 9.52
N LYS A 145 -30.37 41.85 10.02
CA LYS A 145 -31.42 41.31 10.90
C LYS A 145 -30.97 41.28 12.35
N LEU A 146 -29.70 40.96 12.58
CA LEU A 146 -29.05 40.91 13.89
C LEU A 146 -27.72 41.66 13.84
N GLU A 147 -27.32 42.26 14.96
CA GLU A 147 -26.03 42.93 15.12
C GLU A 147 -25.36 42.54 16.45
N GLY A 148 -24.06 42.79 16.58
CA GLY A 148 -23.31 42.57 17.82
C GLY A 148 -23.35 41.14 18.35
N ASN A 149 -23.67 40.98 19.63
CA ASN A 149 -23.66 39.68 20.31
C ASN A 149 -24.71 38.71 19.76
N ALA A 150 -25.90 39.20 19.39
CA ALA A 150 -26.97 38.35 18.85
C ALA A 150 -26.57 37.73 17.49
N ALA A 151 -25.88 38.50 16.64
CA ALA A 151 -25.32 37.97 15.40
C ALA A 151 -24.23 36.93 15.65
N ASN A 152 -23.39 37.16 16.68
CA ASN A 152 -22.32 36.24 17.05
C ASN A 152 -22.82 34.89 17.59
N GLU A 153 -23.91 34.90 18.36
CA GLU A 153 -24.53 33.68 18.88
C GLU A 153 -25.18 32.86 17.77
N ALA A 154 -25.95 33.50 16.89
CA ALA A 154 -26.56 32.84 15.74
C ALA A 154 -25.52 32.18 14.81
N ARG A 155 -24.36 32.83 14.64
CA ARG A 155 -23.24 32.28 13.86
C ARG A 155 -22.63 31.05 14.50
N ALA A 156 -22.42 31.07 15.82
CA ALA A 156 -21.84 29.94 16.55
C ALA A 156 -22.73 28.68 16.45
N VAL A 157 -24.05 28.85 16.50
CA VAL A 157 -25.01 27.74 16.30
C VAL A 157 -24.87 27.16 14.89
N GLY A 158 -24.86 28.02 13.86
CA GLY A 158 -24.70 27.56 12.48
C GLY A 158 -23.33 26.94 12.17
N GLU A 159 -22.25 27.40 12.81
CA GLU A 159 -20.91 26.79 12.71
C GLU A 159 -20.84 25.40 13.36
N ALA A 160 -21.56 25.18 14.46
CA ALA A 160 -21.66 23.85 15.08
C ALA A 160 -22.44 22.86 14.20
N GLU A 161 -23.57 23.29 13.62
CA GLU A 161 -24.33 22.50 12.64
C GLU A 161 -23.47 22.16 11.41
N ARG A 162 -22.64 23.10 10.95
CA ARG A 162 -21.68 22.87 9.86
C ARG A 162 -20.68 21.77 10.16
N ALA A 163 -20.07 21.81 11.34
CA ALA A 163 -19.08 20.83 11.75
C ALA A 163 -19.68 19.42 11.75
N ALA A 164 -20.89 19.27 12.30
CA ALA A 164 -21.60 18.00 12.35
C ALA A 164 -21.96 17.45 10.95
N VAL A 165 -22.37 18.31 10.02
CA VAL A 165 -22.68 17.89 8.63
C VAL A 165 -21.41 17.47 7.88
N LEU A 166 -20.29 18.20 8.06
CA LEU A 166 -19.02 17.87 7.42
C LEU A 166 -18.45 16.54 7.91
N GLU A 167 -18.48 16.30 9.22
CA GLU A 167 -18.07 15.03 9.84
C GLU A 167 -18.86 13.86 9.23
N ARG A 168 -20.18 13.97 9.16
CA ARG A 168 -21.05 12.94 8.56
C ARG A 168 -20.76 12.69 7.08
N LEU A 169 -20.38 13.73 6.32
CA LEU A 169 -20.02 13.58 4.91
C LEU A 169 -18.66 12.89 4.74
N MET A 170 -17.69 13.19 5.61
CA MET A 170 -16.38 12.54 5.61
C MET A 170 -16.51 11.04 5.91
N ASP A 171 -17.26 10.67 6.95
CA ASP A 171 -17.55 9.27 7.29
C ASP A 171 -18.19 8.50 6.14
N ASN A 172 -19.14 9.12 5.44
CA ASN A 172 -19.79 8.50 4.29
C ASN A 172 -18.82 8.34 3.10
N MET A 173 -17.95 9.32 2.85
CA MET A 173 -16.94 9.23 1.80
C MET A 173 -15.93 8.11 2.08
N GLU A 174 -15.47 7.97 3.33
CA GLU A 174 -14.56 6.90 3.73
C GLU A 174 -15.21 5.52 3.54
N ARG A 175 -16.47 5.34 3.95
CA ARG A 175 -17.21 4.10 3.73
C ARG A 175 -17.38 3.76 2.24
N VAL A 176 -17.74 4.74 1.42
CA VAL A 176 -17.87 4.54 -0.03
C VAL A 176 -16.52 4.20 -0.67
N SER A 177 -15.44 4.82 -0.20
CA SER A 177 -14.07 4.51 -0.64
C SER A 177 -13.70 3.06 -0.29
N ALA A 178 -13.94 2.62 0.95
CA ALA A 178 -13.67 1.26 1.40
C ALA A 178 -14.44 0.22 0.58
N ILE A 179 -15.74 0.46 0.31
CA ILE A 179 -16.55 -0.43 -0.53
C ILE A 179 -15.98 -0.53 -1.95
N ARG A 180 -15.58 0.60 -2.55
CA ARG A 180 -14.98 0.59 -3.90
C ARG A 180 -13.65 -0.15 -3.94
N ILE A 181 -12.80 0.02 -2.93
CA ILE A 181 -11.54 -0.70 -2.80
C ILE A 181 -11.82 -2.20 -2.73
N GLN A 182 -12.77 -2.62 -1.89
CA GLN A 182 -13.14 -4.02 -1.72
C GLN A 182 -13.71 -4.62 -3.02
N GLN A 183 -14.58 -3.90 -3.73
CA GLN A 183 -15.10 -4.32 -5.03
C GLN A 183 -13.99 -4.47 -6.08
N SER A 184 -13.08 -3.50 -6.14
CA SER A 184 -11.93 -3.57 -7.06
C SER A 184 -10.97 -4.72 -6.73
N GLN A 185 -10.79 -5.05 -5.45
CA GLN A 185 -9.99 -6.20 -5.03
C GLN A 185 -10.66 -7.52 -5.46
N GLU A 186 -11.98 -7.63 -5.29
CA GLU A 186 -12.73 -8.83 -5.68
C GLU A 186 -12.75 -9.03 -7.21
N GLU A 187 -12.93 -7.96 -7.99
CA GLU A 187 -12.85 -8.03 -9.46
C GLU A 187 -11.46 -8.49 -9.92
N ARG A 188 -10.39 -7.91 -9.35
CA ARG A 188 -9.01 -8.33 -9.63
C ARG A 188 -8.74 -9.77 -9.23
N ARG A 189 -9.30 -10.23 -8.10
CA ARG A 189 -9.19 -11.62 -7.67
C ARG A 189 -9.76 -12.59 -8.70
N ILE A 190 -10.93 -12.27 -9.27
CA ILE A 190 -11.57 -13.10 -10.31
C ILE A 190 -10.72 -13.12 -11.59
N GLU A 191 -10.23 -11.96 -12.05
CA GLU A 191 -9.35 -11.87 -13.22
C GLU A 191 -8.02 -12.61 -13.01
N ASN A 192 -7.39 -12.43 -11.84
CA ASN A 192 -6.15 -13.09 -11.47
C ASN A 192 -6.30 -14.61 -11.40
N ALA A 193 -7.38 -15.10 -10.78
CA ALA A 193 -7.66 -16.53 -10.70
C ALA A 193 -7.91 -17.15 -12.09
N ALA A 194 -8.54 -16.40 -13.00
CA ALA A 194 -8.72 -16.84 -14.39
C ALA A 194 -7.39 -16.90 -15.16
N ALA A 195 -6.55 -15.87 -15.04
CA ALA A 195 -5.23 -15.82 -15.67
C ALA A 195 -4.28 -16.91 -15.10
N ALA A 196 -4.33 -17.14 -13.79
CA ALA A 196 -3.56 -18.18 -13.10
C ALA A 196 -3.91 -19.60 -13.55
N LYS A 197 -5.06 -19.82 -14.20
CA LYS A 197 -5.50 -21.14 -14.71
C LYS A 197 -5.38 -21.28 -16.23
N ALA A 198 -5.03 -20.20 -16.94
CA ALA A 198 -4.90 -20.23 -18.38
C ALA A 198 -3.73 -21.13 -18.82
N PRO A 199 -3.86 -21.88 -19.94
CA PRO A 199 -2.75 -22.58 -20.55
C PRO A 199 -1.64 -21.59 -20.90
N VAL A 200 -0.40 -21.94 -20.54
CA VAL A 200 0.77 -21.10 -20.82
C VAL A 200 1.43 -21.60 -22.10
N ALA A 201 1.86 -20.66 -22.96
CA ALA A 201 2.63 -20.96 -24.16
C ALA A 201 3.94 -21.69 -23.82
N SER A 202 4.54 -22.35 -24.81
CA SER A 202 5.76 -23.15 -24.58
C SER A 202 6.93 -22.28 -24.10
N ILE A 203 7.90 -22.88 -23.39
CA ILE A 203 9.10 -22.16 -22.92
C ILE A 203 9.85 -21.53 -24.08
N GLU A 204 10.05 -22.29 -25.16
CA GLU A 204 10.82 -21.82 -26.31
C GLU A 204 10.10 -20.70 -27.07
N GLU A 205 8.77 -20.78 -27.21
CA GLU A 205 7.97 -19.71 -27.81
C GLU A 205 8.02 -18.42 -26.98
N ARG A 206 7.80 -18.50 -25.66
CA ARG A 206 7.89 -17.33 -24.77
C ARG A 206 9.30 -16.73 -24.75
N PHE A 207 10.32 -17.58 -24.83
CA PHE A 207 11.71 -17.15 -24.93
C PHE A 207 12.00 -16.45 -26.26
N ASP A 208 11.56 -17.02 -27.39
CA ASP A 208 11.72 -16.42 -28.72
C ASP A 208 11.00 -15.07 -28.83
N GLU A 209 9.81 -14.95 -28.25
CA GLU A 209 9.10 -13.67 -28.14
C GLU A 209 9.86 -12.65 -27.29
N ALA A 210 10.41 -13.06 -26.14
CA ALA A 210 11.21 -12.16 -25.30
C ALA A 210 12.48 -11.67 -26.02
N VAL A 211 13.12 -12.55 -26.79
CA VAL A 211 14.29 -12.19 -27.61
C VAL A 211 13.90 -11.22 -28.73
N ALA A 212 12.76 -11.44 -29.39
CA ALA A 212 12.27 -10.57 -30.46
C ALA A 212 11.83 -9.20 -29.94
N ASP A 213 11.13 -9.13 -28.80
CA ASP A 213 10.74 -7.87 -28.15
C ASP A 213 11.97 -7.01 -27.79
N ALA A 214 13.08 -7.66 -27.43
CA ALA A 214 14.35 -7.01 -27.11
C ALA A 214 15.19 -6.64 -28.36
N GLY A 215 14.82 -7.11 -29.56
CA GLY A 215 15.59 -6.92 -30.79
C GLY A 215 16.96 -7.59 -30.79
N LEU A 216 17.06 -8.77 -30.16
CA LEU A 216 18.31 -9.53 -29.96
C LEU A 216 18.29 -10.91 -30.63
N GLU A 217 17.55 -11.05 -31.74
CA GLU A 217 17.37 -12.33 -32.44
C GLU A 217 18.69 -12.94 -32.93
N ASP A 218 19.68 -12.11 -33.29
CA ASP A 218 21.03 -12.56 -33.65
C ASP A 218 21.81 -13.16 -32.47
N LYS A 219 21.37 -12.90 -31.24
CA LYS A 219 21.95 -13.39 -29.98
C LYS A 219 21.12 -14.49 -29.32
N ARG A 220 20.02 -14.94 -29.93
CA ARG A 220 19.06 -15.90 -29.37
C ARG A 220 19.71 -17.13 -28.73
N ASP A 221 20.61 -17.81 -29.45
CA ASP A 221 21.27 -19.02 -28.93
C ASP A 221 22.25 -18.71 -27.79
N ALA A 222 22.92 -17.56 -27.83
CA ALA A 222 23.82 -17.14 -26.76
C ALA A 222 23.05 -16.75 -25.49
N LEU A 223 21.91 -16.05 -25.65
CA LEU A 223 20.98 -15.75 -24.56
C LEU A 223 20.41 -17.02 -23.92
N ARG A 224 20.13 -18.04 -24.73
CA ARG A 224 19.58 -19.31 -24.24
C ARG A 224 20.53 -20.06 -23.30
N LEU A 225 21.83 -19.82 -23.42
CA LEU A 225 22.88 -20.41 -22.58
C LEU A 225 23.05 -19.72 -21.23
N ILE A 226 22.58 -18.48 -21.07
CA ILE A 226 22.76 -17.71 -19.84
C ILE A 226 21.48 -17.64 -18.98
N VAL A 227 20.30 -17.90 -19.57
CA VAL A 227 19.05 -18.03 -18.82
C VAL A 227 19.01 -19.38 -18.09
N MET A 228 18.51 -19.34 -16.85
CA MET A 228 18.44 -20.52 -15.98
C MET A 228 17.01 -21.05 -15.87
N PRO A 229 16.81 -22.37 -16.00
CA PRO A 229 15.54 -23.01 -15.70
C PRO A 229 15.06 -22.69 -14.27
N THR A 230 13.78 -22.40 -14.13
CA THR A 230 13.10 -22.17 -12.86
C THR A 230 11.69 -22.76 -12.92
N VAL A 231 11.03 -22.87 -11.77
CA VAL A 231 9.63 -23.25 -11.68
C VAL A 231 8.87 -22.08 -11.07
N ALA A 232 7.90 -21.53 -11.81
CA ALA A 232 6.94 -20.59 -11.26
C ALA A 232 5.93 -21.33 -10.38
N MET A 233 5.59 -20.75 -9.23
CA MET A 233 4.58 -21.25 -8.30
C MET A 233 3.41 -20.27 -8.31
N VAL A 234 2.25 -20.72 -8.76
CA VAL A 234 1.09 -19.87 -9.05
C VAL A 234 0.00 -20.16 -8.03
N GLU A 235 -0.41 -19.15 -7.28
CA GLU A 235 -1.60 -19.21 -6.42
C GLU A 235 -2.85 -19.44 -7.27
N CYS A 236 -3.65 -20.46 -6.94
CA CYS A 236 -4.80 -20.86 -7.76
C CYS A 236 -6.14 -20.69 -7.04
N ASP A 237 -6.38 -21.54 -6.05
CA ASP A 237 -7.65 -21.63 -5.32
C ASP A 237 -7.40 -21.70 -3.81
N ALA A 238 -8.39 -21.28 -3.03
CA ALA A 238 -8.35 -21.48 -1.58
C ALA A 238 -8.13 -22.96 -1.25
N ALA A 239 -7.13 -23.24 -0.42
CA ALA A 239 -6.78 -24.61 -0.04
C ALA A 239 -7.80 -25.18 0.95
N ASP A 240 -8.23 -26.41 0.70
CA ASP A 240 -9.00 -27.18 1.68
C ASP A 240 -8.08 -27.66 2.80
N GLY A 241 -8.29 -27.12 4.01
CA GLY A 241 -7.52 -27.46 5.21
C GLY A 241 -7.67 -28.92 5.68
N ASN A 242 -8.61 -29.69 5.12
CA ASN A 242 -8.77 -31.11 5.44
C ASN A 242 -7.89 -32.03 4.59
N VAL A 243 -7.32 -31.53 3.50
CA VAL A 243 -6.55 -32.36 2.57
C VAL A 243 -5.06 -32.14 2.83
N SER A 244 -4.41 -33.18 3.36
CA SER A 244 -3.00 -33.17 3.73
C SER A 244 -2.07 -33.40 2.54
N GLY A 245 -0.82 -32.92 2.64
CA GLY A 245 0.25 -33.16 1.69
C GLY A 245 0.14 -32.39 0.38
N GLN A 246 -0.77 -31.42 0.26
CA GLN A 246 -0.90 -30.57 -0.92
C GLN A 246 0.15 -29.46 -0.94
N SER A 247 0.63 -29.08 -2.11
CA SER A 247 1.39 -27.84 -2.27
C SER A 247 0.50 -26.62 -2.01
N ARG A 248 0.86 -25.81 -1.00
CA ARG A 248 0.10 -24.62 -0.62
C ARG A 248 0.97 -23.54 0.02
N ILE A 249 0.52 -22.30 -0.08
CA ILE A 249 1.07 -21.13 0.59
C ILE A 249 0.03 -20.55 1.56
N GLY A 250 0.48 -20.11 2.74
CA GLY A 250 -0.41 -19.59 3.78
C GLY A 250 -1.25 -20.65 4.51
N GLY A 251 -1.96 -20.22 5.56
CA GLY A 251 -2.68 -21.11 6.48
C GLY A 251 -1.76 -21.77 7.51
N GLY A 252 -1.90 -23.08 7.71
CA GLY A 252 -1.03 -23.86 8.61
C GLY A 252 -0.39 -25.07 7.91
N PRO A 253 0.63 -25.69 8.54
CA PRO A 253 1.39 -26.80 7.99
C PRO A 253 0.67 -28.14 8.14
N ASP A 254 0.99 -29.07 7.24
CA ASP A 254 0.85 -30.49 7.51
C ASP A 254 2.15 -31.02 8.13
N LEU A 255 2.07 -31.57 9.34
CA LEU A 255 3.24 -32.09 10.06
C LEU A 255 3.08 -33.60 10.31
N PRO A 256 4.18 -34.37 10.39
CA PRO A 256 4.12 -35.74 10.89
C PRO A 256 3.43 -35.82 12.27
N ALA A 257 2.65 -36.87 12.51
CA ALA A 257 1.81 -36.99 13.71
C ALA A 257 2.57 -36.93 15.06
N ASP A 258 3.87 -37.20 15.05
CA ASP A 258 4.77 -37.16 16.20
C ASP A 258 5.62 -35.87 16.28
N MET A 259 5.39 -34.92 15.37
CA MET A 259 6.15 -33.68 15.29
C MET A 259 5.35 -32.49 15.82
N ASP A 260 5.91 -31.82 16.82
CA ASP A 260 5.40 -30.55 17.29
C ASP A 260 5.67 -29.42 16.29
N TRP A 261 4.85 -28.37 16.38
CA TRP A 261 5.04 -27.15 15.59
C TRP A 261 6.44 -26.53 15.87
N PRO A 262 7.24 -26.18 14.84
CA PRO A 262 8.60 -25.67 15.01
C PRO A 262 8.70 -24.45 15.92
N ARG A 263 9.71 -24.42 16.79
CA ARG A 263 9.97 -23.31 17.72
C ARG A 263 11.39 -22.77 17.59
N ASN A 264 11.56 -21.49 17.88
CA ASN A 264 12.89 -20.89 18.09
C ASN A 264 13.46 -21.24 19.47
N ASP A 265 14.71 -20.86 19.71
CA ASP A 265 15.42 -21.13 20.97
C ASP A 265 14.77 -20.47 22.19
N ASN A 266 13.96 -19.43 21.99
CA ASN A 266 13.19 -18.77 23.05
C ASN A 266 11.85 -19.48 23.35
N GLY A 267 11.46 -20.48 22.57
CA GLY A 267 10.20 -21.23 22.72
C GLY A 267 9.01 -20.68 21.94
N PHE A 268 9.18 -19.62 21.15
CA PHE A 268 8.12 -19.10 20.27
C PHE A 268 7.92 -20.00 19.06
N HIS A 269 6.68 -20.17 18.64
CA HIS A 269 6.32 -20.91 17.43
C HIS A 269 6.75 -20.12 16.20
N LEU A 270 7.36 -20.78 15.22
CA LEU A 270 7.71 -20.15 13.96
C LEU A 270 6.47 -19.97 13.09
N ASN A 271 6.37 -18.85 12.40
CA ASN A 271 5.30 -18.56 11.46
C ASN A 271 5.43 -19.50 10.25
N TYR A 272 4.32 -20.12 9.84
CA TYR A 272 4.27 -21.00 8.68
C TYR A 272 4.10 -20.17 7.40
N LEU A 273 4.89 -20.49 6.38
CA LEU A 273 4.86 -19.78 5.10
C LEU A 273 4.22 -20.59 3.99
N ALA A 274 4.77 -21.76 3.70
CA ALA A 274 4.34 -22.59 2.58
C ALA A 274 4.77 -24.06 2.79
N GLN A 275 4.17 -24.94 2.00
CA GLN A 275 4.63 -26.32 1.83
C GLN A 275 4.53 -26.73 0.36
N ILE A 276 5.47 -27.56 -0.08
CA ILE A 276 5.64 -27.97 -1.47
C ILE A 276 5.78 -29.49 -1.50
N ASN A 277 4.85 -30.15 -2.18
CA ASN A 277 4.97 -31.57 -2.49
C ASN A 277 5.86 -31.73 -3.71
N LEU A 278 7.01 -32.38 -3.54
CA LEU A 278 8.02 -32.52 -4.60
C LEU A 278 7.50 -33.29 -5.82
N ALA A 279 6.47 -34.12 -5.66
CA ALA A 279 5.83 -34.82 -6.77
C ALA A 279 5.07 -33.88 -7.73
N ASP A 280 4.75 -32.66 -7.29
CA ASP A 280 4.05 -31.65 -8.11
C ASP A 280 5.02 -30.88 -9.04
N LEU A 281 6.34 -31.02 -8.84
CA LEU A 281 7.33 -30.25 -9.59
C LEU A 281 7.49 -30.74 -11.04
N PRO A 282 7.53 -29.83 -12.03
CA PRO A 282 7.60 -30.21 -13.44
C PRO A 282 9.01 -30.59 -13.87
N GLY A 283 9.39 -31.85 -13.60
CA GLY A 283 10.69 -32.42 -13.97
C GLY A 283 11.81 -32.10 -12.97
N GLN A 284 12.99 -32.68 -13.18
CA GLN A 284 14.10 -32.62 -12.24
C GLN A 284 15.10 -31.53 -12.66
N LEU A 285 14.98 -30.34 -12.07
CA LEU A 285 15.89 -29.21 -12.34
C LEU A 285 17.12 -29.19 -11.43
N GLU A 286 16.97 -29.72 -10.22
CA GLU A 286 18.02 -29.86 -9.22
C GLU A 286 17.94 -31.27 -8.62
N GLU A 287 19.03 -31.71 -7.98
CA GLU A 287 19.06 -33.00 -7.27
C GLU A 287 18.26 -32.90 -5.97
N LEU A 288 16.96 -33.18 -6.06
CA LEU A 288 16.02 -33.29 -4.95
C LEU A 288 15.45 -34.71 -4.87
N PRO A 289 14.88 -35.11 -3.71
CA PRO A 289 14.07 -36.32 -3.62
C PRO A 289 12.92 -36.26 -4.63
N GLU A 290 12.58 -37.40 -5.25
CA GLU A 290 11.48 -37.47 -6.23
C GLU A 290 10.10 -37.17 -5.62
N SER A 291 9.99 -37.26 -4.29
CA SER A 291 8.73 -37.09 -3.57
C SER A 291 8.97 -36.72 -2.11
N GLY A 292 7.89 -36.34 -1.42
CA GLY A 292 7.91 -35.85 -0.04
C GLY A 292 7.48 -34.38 0.03
N LEU A 293 7.20 -33.92 1.23
CA LEU A 293 6.70 -32.58 1.51
C LEU A 293 7.79 -31.73 2.15
N ILE A 294 8.12 -30.58 1.55
CA ILE A 294 8.98 -29.57 2.15
C ILE A 294 8.11 -28.46 2.73
N SER A 295 8.29 -28.11 3.99
CA SER A 295 7.54 -27.04 4.66
C SER A 295 8.48 -25.94 5.18
N PHE A 296 8.09 -24.68 4.97
CA PHE A 296 8.90 -23.49 5.23
C PHE A 296 8.33 -22.66 6.38
N PHE A 297 9.20 -22.28 7.31
CA PHE A 297 8.85 -21.51 8.50
C PHE A 297 9.84 -20.38 8.74
N THR A 298 9.36 -19.29 9.35
CA THR A 298 10.18 -18.14 9.74
C THR A 298 9.92 -17.71 11.18
N GLY A 299 10.94 -17.12 11.80
CA GLY A 299 10.85 -16.42 13.06
C GLY A 299 10.83 -14.91 12.88
N THR A 300 11.09 -14.21 13.98
CA THR A 300 11.14 -12.74 14.08
C THR A 300 12.25 -12.15 13.21
N ASP A 301 11.95 -11.03 12.56
CA ASP A 301 12.89 -10.22 11.77
C ASP A 301 13.65 -10.99 10.68
N TYR A 302 13.12 -12.13 10.24
CA TYR A 302 13.77 -13.02 9.25
C TYR A 302 15.15 -13.54 9.70
N THR A 303 15.42 -13.52 11.01
CA THR A 303 16.71 -13.94 11.57
C THR A 303 16.75 -15.40 12.00
N ASP A 304 15.59 -16.04 12.07
CA ASP A 304 15.44 -17.44 12.40
C ASP A 304 14.47 -18.09 11.42
N TRP A 305 14.72 -19.34 11.06
CA TRP A 305 13.93 -20.07 10.07
C TRP A 305 14.09 -21.57 10.25
N ARG A 306 13.12 -22.33 9.73
CA ARG A 306 13.21 -23.79 9.66
C ARG A 306 12.61 -24.27 8.34
N VAL A 307 13.25 -25.27 7.76
CA VAL A 307 12.72 -26.01 6.62
C VAL A 307 12.64 -27.47 7.05
N LEU A 308 11.46 -28.06 6.90
CA LEU A 308 11.19 -29.44 7.26
C LEU A 308 10.98 -30.26 6.00
N TYR A 309 11.48 -31.49 6.00
CA TYR A 309 11.15 -32.48 4.99
C TYR A 309 10.42 -33.66 5.64
N SER A 310 9.27 -34.00 5.09
CA SER A 310 8.49 -35.18 5.45
C SER A 310 8.51 -36.17 4.29
N SER A 311 8.98 -37.39 4.55
CA SER A 311 8.97 -38.47 3.57
C SER A 311 7.54 -38.87 3.20
N VAL A 312 7.35 -39.48 2.02
CA VAL A 312 6.03 -39.98 1.58
C VAL A 312 5.36 -40.98 2.51
N ASP A 313 6.15 -41.71 3.31
CA ASP A 313 5.63 -42.69 4.27
C ASP A 313 5.16 -42.04 5.60
N ALA A 314 5.40 -40.74 5.78
CA ALA A 314 4.99 -40.02 6.98
C ALA A 314 3.47 -39.85 7.00
N THR A 315 2.84 -40.19 8.12
CA THR A 315 1.43 -39.86 8.34
C THR A 315 1.33 -38.39 8.73
N LEU A 316 0.83 -37.58 7.79
CA LEU A 316 0.68 -36.13 7.96
C LEU A 316 -0.64 -35.77 8.66
N THR A 317 -0.54 -34.88 9.62
CA THR A 317 -1.65 -34.27 10.35
C THR A 317 -1.72 -32.78 9.98
N PRO A 318 -2.85 -32.31 9.41
CA PRO A 318 -3.06 -30.88 9.18
C PRO A 318 -3.16 -30.11 10.49
N HIS A 319 -2.48 -28.97 10.54
CA HIS A 319 -2.62 -28.01 11.62
C HIS A 319 -3.18 -26.69 11.08
N THR A 320 -4.09 -26.09 11.85
CA THR A 320 -4.60 -24.75 11.58
C THR A 320 -3.86 -23.71 12.41
N VAL A 321 -3.86 -22.48 11.91
CA VAL A 321 -3.51 -21.28 12.69
C VAL A 321 -4.81 -20.76 13.30
N SER A 322 -4.79 -20.41 14.59
CA SER A 322 -5.98 -19.90 15.26
C SER A 322 -6.33 -18.49 14.77
N GLU A 323 -7.61 -18.12 14.78
CA GLU A 323 -8.06 -16.79 14.34
C GLU A 323 -7.44 -15.66 15.17
N ASP A 324 -7.15 -15.94 16.45
CA ASP A 324 -6.53 -15.01 17.40
C ASP A 324 -4.99 -15.09 17.42
N ALA A 325 -4.36 -15.79 16.48
CA ALA A 325 -2.91 -16.04 16.51
C ALA A 325 -2.09 -14.74 16.43
N MET A 326 -2.51 -13.79 15.58
CA MET A 326 -1.86 -12.48 15.46
C MET A 326 -1.99 -11.66 16.75
N GLU A 327 -3.20 -11.58 17.31
CA GLU A 327 -3.44 -10.90 18.59
C GLU A 327 -2.60 -11.53 19.71
N THR A 328 -2.54 -12.86 19.74
CA THR A 328 -1.72 -13.61 20.70
C THR A 328 -0.23 -13.31 20.54
N ALA A 329 0.28 -13.20 19.31
CA ALA A 329 1.66 -12.82 19.05
C ALA A 329 1.96 -11.39 19.55
N ILE A 330 1.05 -10.44 19.29
CA ILE A 330 1.14 -9.05 19.76
C ILE A 330 1.12 -8.99 21.29
N SER A 331 0.19 -9.66 21.96
CA SER A 331 0.15 -9.69 23.43
C SER A 331 1.42 -10.34 24.00
N ALA A 332 1.92 -11.41 23.38
CA ALA A 332 3.13 -12.09 23.82
C ALA A 332 4.39 -11.22 23.68
N SER A 333 4.52 -10.45 22.59
CA SER A 333 5.67 -9.56 22.37
C SER A 333 5.73 -8.42 23.41
N GLN A 334 4.56 -7.97 23.90
CA GLN A 334 4.48 -6.98 24.99
C GLN A 334 4.87 -7.55 26.36
N MET A 335 4.88 -8.86 26.55
CA MET A 335 5.19 -9.52 27.82
C MET A 335 6.67 -9.90 27.98
N ILE A 336 7.50 -9.62 26.97
CA ILE A 336 8.91 -10.00 26.95
C ILE A 336 9.82 -8.78 26.84
N ILE A 337 11.07 -8.93 27.29
CA ILE A 337 12.13 -7.94 27.13
C ILE A 337 13.45 -8.66 26.82
N TRP A 338 14.32 -8.02 26.06
CA TRP A 338 15.67 -8.53 25.79
C TRP A 338 16.56 -8.38 27.02
N ASP A 339 17.13 -9.50 27.51
CA ASP A 339 18.12 -9.51 28.58
C ASP A 339 19.53 -9.54 27.97
N ASN A 340 20.31 -8.48 28.25
CA ASN A 340 21.64 -8.32 27.68
C ASN A 340 22.70 -9.24 28.28
N ASP A 341 22.51 -9.73 29.50
CA ASP A 341 23.46 -10.59 30.20
C ASP A 341 23.23 -12.05 29.79
N LEU A 342 21.97 -12.46 29.71
CA LEU A 342 21.56 -13.79 29.29
C LEU A 342 21.53 -13.96 27.75
N LYS A 343 21.60 -12.85 27.00
CA LYS A 343 21.53 -12.81 25.52
C LYS A 343 20.29 -13.52 24.97
N ARG A 344 19.14 -13.31 25.62
CA ARG A 344 17.86 -13.93 25.25
C ARG A 344 16.67 -13.10 25.72
N PHE A 345 15.48 -13.43 25.24
CA PHE A 345 14.25 -12.84 25.75
C PHE A 345 13.84 -13.46 27.09
N VAL A 346 13.35 -12.62 28.00
CA VAL A 346 12.81 -13.01 29.30
C VAL A 346 11.48 -12.32 29.56
N PRO A 347 10.58 -12.90 30.38
CA PRO A 347 9.35 -12.22 30.79
C PRO A 347 9.63 -10.91 31.52
N ASN A 348 8.84 -9.87 31.23
CA ASN A 348 8.93 -8.58 31.91
C ASN A 348 7.99 -8.45 33.13
N GLY A 349 7.22 -9.51 33.43
CA GLY A 349 6.29 -9.58 34.56
C GLY A 349 4.92 -8.95 34.32
N GLN A 350 4.64 -8.45 33.11
CA GLN A 350 3.33 -7.94 32.73
C GLN A 350 2.38 -9.09 32.35
N ALA A 351 1.10 -8.90 32.64
CA ALA A 351 0.01 -9.74 32.14
C ALA A 351 -0.80 -8.92 31.13
N VAL A 352 -1.00 -9.48 29.94
CA VAL A 352 -1.66 -8.81 28.81
C VAL A 352 -2.77 -9.73 28.30
N ASP A 353 -4.00 -9.23 28.16
CA ASP A 353 -5.13 -9.96 27.56
C ASP A 353 -5.36 -11.39 28.08
N GLY A 354 -5.27 -11.58 29.41
CA GLY A 354 -5.43 -12.89 30.06
C GLY A 354 -4.29 -13.89 29.78
N LEU A 355 -3.25 -13.45 29.07
CA LEU A 355 -2.07 -14.24 28.74
C LEU A 355 -1.11 -14.30 29.92
N SER A 356 -0.57 -15.48 30.16
CA SER A 356 0.47 -15.78 31.15
C SER A 356 1.64 -16.49 30.46
N VAL A 357 2.84 -16.29 31.00
CA VAL A 357 4.08 -16.88 30.47
C VAL A 357 4.77 -17.71 31.55
N GLY A 358 5.05 -18.96 31.22
CA GLY A 358 5.93 -19.85 31.97
C GLY A 358 7.31 -19.92 31.32
N VAL A 359 8.34 -20.20 32.12
CA VAL A 359 9.72 -20.37 31.64
C VAL A 359 10.26 -21.68 32.18
N ASP A 360 10.78 -22.55 31.30
CA ASP A 360 11.40 -23.81 31.71
C ASP A 360 12.85 -23.61 32.21
N GLU A 361 13.48 -24.68 32.70
CA GLU A 361 14.87 -24.64 33.21
C GLU A 361 15.89 -24.20 32.13
N ALA A 362 15.60 -24.45 30.85
CA ALA A 362 16.43 -24.03 29.73
C ALA A 362 16.15 -22.58 29.30
N GLY A 363 15.15 -21.93 29.90
CA GLY A 363 14.78 -20.57 29.60
C GLY A 363 13.74 -20.43 28.48
N ARG A 364 13.16 -21.51 27.97
CA ARG A 364 12.14 -21.46 26.92
C ARG A 364 10.81 -21.03 27.49
N MET A 365 10.14 -20.14 26.77
CA MET A 365 8.86 -19.59 27.15
C MET A 365 7.70 -20.44 26.62
N THR A 366 6.68 -20.59 27.45
CA THR A 366 5.40 -21.21 27.08
C THR A 366 4.27 -20.29 27.49
N PHE A 367 3.28 -20.10 26.63
CA PHE A 367 2.19 -19.17 26.86
C PHE A 367 0.88 -19.88 27.11
N SER A 368 0.04 -19.31 27.98
CA SER A 368 -1.30 -19.81 28.26
C SER A 368 -2.26 -18.65 28.46
N ARG A 369 -3.43 -18.70 27.82
CA ARG A 369 -4.51 -17.72 27.98
C ARG A 369 -5.59 -18.36 28.86
N ASP A 370 -5.91 -17.71 29.97
CA ASP A 370 -6.91 -18.20 30.93
C ASP A 370 -6.67 -19.66 31.42
N GLY A 371 -5.39 -20.04 31.52
CA GLY A 371 -4.96 -21.38 31.95
C GLY A 371 -4.93 -22.44 30.85
N ALA A 372 -5.33 -22.13 29.62
CA ALA A 372 -5.21 -23.03 28.48
C ALA A 372 -3.96 -22.70 27.64
N PRO A 373 -3.19 -23.71 27.18
CA PRO A 373 -1.99 -23.48 26.37
C PRO A 373 -2.36 -22.87 25.01
N VAL A 374 -1.58 -21.88 24.57
CA VAL A 374 -1.76 -21.21 23.28
C VAL A 374 -0.46 -21.19 22.47
N ARG A 375 -0.58 -21.07 21.14
CA ARG A 375 0.58 -20.87 20.26
C ARG A 375 0.91 -19.38 20.19
N ALA A 376 1.93 -18.96 20.95
CA ALA A 376 2.56 -17.67 20.73
C ALA A 376 3.58 -17.80 19.59
N PHE A 377 3.37 -17.03 18.52
CA PHE A 377 4.25 -16.99 17.36
C PHE A 377 5.38 -15.99 17.53
N ALA A 378 6.48 -16.23 16.82
CA ALA A 378 7.68 -15.42 16.89
C ALA A 378 7.50 -14.03 16.26
N SER A 379 6.58 -13.88 15.30
CA SER A 379 6.30 -12.62 14.64
C SER A 379 4.81 -12.37 14.47
N GLU A 380 4.40 -11.11 14.61
CA GLU A 380 3.06 -10.62 14.32
C GLU A 380 2.77 -10.32 12.83
N TYR A 381 3.79 -10.33 11.97
CA TYR A 381 3.65 -9.86 10.57
C TYR A 381 3.44 -10.99 9.57
N GLU A 382 4.10 -12.14 9.73
CA GLU A 382 4.04 -13.25 8.76
C GLU A 382 2.85 -14.19 9.03
N PHE A 383 1.65 -13.62 9.14
CA PHE A 383 0.40 -14.36 9.15
C PHE A 383 -0.30 -14.23 7.80
N SER A 384 -0.47 -15.36 7.13
CA SER A 384 -1.33 -15.40 5.96
C SER A 384 -2.80 -15.30 6.36
N ARG A 385 -3.56 -14.48 5.63
CA ARG A 385 -5.01 -14.36 5.83
C ARG A 385 -5.81 -15.44 5.11
N SER A 386 -5.19 -16.18 4.18
CA SER A 386 -5.87 -17.18 3.36
C SER A 386 -4.91 -18.22 2.81
N ALA A 387 -5.19 -19.50 3.02
CA ALA A 387 -4.38 -20.59 2.44
C ALA A 387 -4.72 -20.75 0.95
N GLN A 388 -3.71 -20.75 0.07
CA GLN A 388 -3.87 -20.95 -1.38
C GLN A 388 -3.13 -22.19 -1.86
N THR A 389 -3.77 -22.98 -2.72
CA THR A 389 -3.13 -24.06 -3.46
C THR A 389 -2.13 -23.50 -4.48
N LEU A 390 -1.07 -24.26 -4.74
CA LEU A 390 -0.02 -23.88 -5.68
C LEU A 390 -0.02 -24.81 -6.90
N ARG A 391 0.02 -24.19 -8.09
CA ARG A 391 0.32 -24.86 -9.36
C ARG A 391 1.75 -24.52 -9.78
N PHE A 392 2.45 -25.50 -10.36
CA PHE A 392 3.84 -25.33 -10.77
C PHE A 392 3.97 -25.29 -12.29
N GLU A 393 4.68 -24.30 -12.81
CA GLU A 393 4.90 -24.12 -14.24
C GLU A 393 6.37 -23.94 -14.56
N ARG A 394 6.83 -24.58 -15.64
CA ARG A 394 8.21 -24.37 -16.10
C ARG A 394 8.39 -22.94 -16.58
N SER A 395 9.50 -22.34 -16.19
CA SER A 395 9.82 -20.96 -16.47
C SER A 395 11.33 -20.75 -16.65
N LEU A 396 11.74 -19.52 -16.95
CA LEU A 396 13.13 -19.10 -17.08
C LEU A 396 13.39 -17.88 -16.19
N SER A 397 14.61 -17.80 -15.68
CA SER A 397 15.14 -16.63 -14.99
C SER A 397 16.41 -16.17 -15.69
N ALA A 398 16.67 -14.87 -15.69
CA ALA A 398 17.81 -14.28 -16.39
C ALA A 398 18.67 -13.46 -15.42
N PRO A 399 20.00 -13.37 -15.67
CA PRO A 399 20.87 -12.51 -14.87
C PRO A 399 20.31 -11.09 -14.81
N PHE A 400 20.32 -10.49 -13.63
CA PHE A 400 19.74 -9.18 -13.43
C PHE A 400 20.51 -8.11 -14.20
N GLY A 401 19.87 -7.52 -15.20
CA GLY A 401 20.50 -6.56 -16.12
C GLY A 401 19.75 -5.24 -16.14
N GLN A 402 20.03 -4.34 -15.18
CA GLN A 402 19.41 -3.00 -15.16
C GLN A 402 20.20 -1.97 -15.95
N ARG A 403 19.61 -0.79 -16.16
CA ARG A 403 20.26 0.33 -16.86
C ARG A 403 21.30 1.03 -15.96
N GLY A 404 22.53 1.21 -16.43
CA GLY A 404 23.56 1.97 -15.72
C GLY A 404 25.00 1.65 -16.16
N PRO A 405 25.99 2.53 -15.91
CA PRO A 405 27.35 2.41 -16.45
C PRO A 405 28.13 1.15 -16.01
N ASN A 406 27.63 0.41 -15.00
CA ASN A 406 28.24 -0.82 -14.47
C ASN A 406 27.23 -1.98 -14.31
N ASN A 407 26.03 -1.91 -14.91
CA ASN A 407 24.94 -2.87 -14.65
C ASN A 407 24.87 -4.02 -15.68
N ASN A 408 26.00 -4.37 -16.29
CA ASN A 408 26.09 -5.49 -17.21
C ASN A 408 26.71 -6.71 -16.50
N PRO A 409 25.92 -7.73 -16.12
CA PRO A 409 26.46 -9.00 -15.66
C PRO A 409 27.48 -9.56 -16.66
N LYS A 410 28.57 -10.12 -16.14
CA LYS A 410 29.61 -10.75 -16.98
C LYS A 410 29.04 -11.70 -18.05
N ALA A 411 27.97 -12.41 -17.73
CA ALA A 411 27.29 -13.31 -18.66
C ALA A 411 26.78 -12.64 -19.94
N TYR A 412 26.26 -11.41 -19.88
CA TYR A 412 25.82 -10.66 -21.07
C TYR A 412 27.00 -10.02 -21.80
N ALA A 413 27.98 -9.48 -21.06
CA ALA A 413 29.21 -8.95 -21.64
C ALA A 413 29.97 -10.00 -22.48
N ASP A 414 30.06 -11.24 -21.97
CA ASP A 414 30.74 -12.36 -22.64
C ASP A 414 30.10 -12.74 -23.99
N ILE A 415 28.82 -12.41 -24.20
CA ILE A 415 28.08 -12.63 -25.46
C ILE A 415 27.91 -11.35 -26.31
N GLY A 416 28.55 -10.26 -25.88
CA GLY A 416 28.59 -8.98 -26.58
C GLY A 416 27.32 -8.16 -26.46
N ILE A 417 26.59 -8.27 -25.34
CA ILE A 417 25.46 -7.41 -25.00
C ILE A 417 25.95 -6.42 -23.95
N GLU A 418 25.96 -5.13 -24.29
CA GLU A 418 26.40 -4.06 -23.38
C GLU A 418 25.28 -3.61 -22.42
N ASP A 419 24.04 -3.54 -22.93
CA ASP A 419 22.85 -3.16 -22.16
C ASP A 419 21.76 -4.25 -22.29
N PRO A 420 21.62 -5.13 -21.30
CA PRO A 420 20.62 -6.19 -21.28
C PRO A 420 19.23 -5.74 -20.76
N SER A 421 18.98 -4.43 -20.59
CA SER A 421 17.75 -3.93 -19.94
C SER A 421 16.48 -4.36 -20.67
N GLU A 422 16.41 -4.18 -21.99
CA GLU A 422 15.22 -4.53 -22.78
C GLU A 422 14.94 -6.04 -22.72
N PHE A 423 15.99 -6.87 -22.79
CA PHE A 423 15.84 -8.31 -22.64
C PHE A 423 15.41 -8.71 -21.23
N SER A 424 15.95 -8.06 -20.19
CA SER A 424 15.59 -8.32 -18.80
C SER A 424 14.11 -7.99 -18.51
N ILE A 425 13.60 -6.91 -19.12
CA ILE A 425 12.19 -6.54 -19.07
C ILE A 425 11.36 -7.57 -19.85
N ALA A 426 11.71 -7.82 -21.10
CA ALA A 426 10.97 -8.72 -21.98
C ALA A 426 10.86 -10.13 -21.41
N ILE A 427 11.95 -10.70 -20.90
CA ILE A 427 11.91 -12.03 -20.30
C ILE A 427 11.10 -12.06 -19.00
N SER A 428 11.16 -11.01 -18.18
CA SER A 428 10.35 -10.93 -16.95
C SER A 428 8.86 -10.87 -17.28
N GLU A 429 8.47 -10.05 -18.26
CA GLU A 429 7.06 -9.92 -18.68
C GLU A 429 6.54 -11.20 -19.36
N ARG A 430 7.32 -11.80 -20.27
CA ARG A 430 6.90 -13.01 -21.00
C ARG A 430 6.79 -14.25 -20.12
N PHE A 431 7.55 -14.30 -19.02
CA PHE A 431 7.52 -15.41 -18.07
C PHE A 431 6.71 -15.15 -16.81
N LYS A 432 6.09 -13.97 -16.68
CA LYS A 432 5.08 -13.67 -15.67
C LYS A 432 3.84 -14.53 -15.90
N ILE A 433 3.27 -15.10 -14.85
CA ILE A 433 2.02 -15.87 -14.92
C ILE A 433 0.99 -15.23 -13.99
N GLY A 434 -0.06 -14.66 -14.60
CA GLY A 434 -1.07 -13.86 -13.88
C GLY A 434 -0.50 -12.55 -13.31
N ASP A 435 -1.37 -11.73 -12.70
CA ASP A 435 -0.96 -10.49 -12.04
C ASP A 435 -0.76 -10.63 -10.52
N GLY A 436 -0.82 -11.87 -10.02
CA GLY A 436 -0.49 -12.21 -8.64
C GLY A 436 1.01 -12.14 -8.35
N PRO A 437 1.40 -12.45 -7.10
CA PRO A 437 2.80 -12.54 -6.69
C PRO A 437 3.53 -13.60 -7.52
N GLN A 438 4.79 -13.32 -7.86
CA GLN A 438 5.61 -14.22 -8.66
C GLN A 438 6.51 -15.06 -7.74
N HIS A 439 5.93 -16.09 -7.11
CA HIS A 439 6.68 -17.08 -6.33
C HIS A 439 7.42 -18.04 -7.26
N GLN A 440 8.63 -18.48 -6.89
CA GLN A 440 9.47 -19.27 -7.78
C GLN A 440 10.35 -20.27 -7.01
N MET A 441 10.73 -21.36 -7.66
CA MET A 441 11.79 -22.27 -7.22
C MET A 441 12.94 -22.27 -8.21
N PHE A 442 14.17 -22.43 -7.71
CA PHE A 442 15.39 -22.54 -8.52
C PHE A 442 15.74 -21.29 -9.34
N GLY A 443 16.81 -21.41 -10.12
CA GLY A 443 17.33 -20.33 -10.95
C GLY A 443 17.98 -19.21 -10.15
N ILE A 444 17.78 -17.98 -10.60
CA ILE A 444 18.34 -16.74 -10.04
C ILE A 444 17.24 -15.74 -9.69
N THR A 445 16.14 -16.29 -9.18
CA THR A 445 14.90 -15.57 -8.95
C THR A 445 15.00 -14.70 -7.70
N GLY A 446 14.54 -13.44 -7.78
CA GLY A 446 14.53 -12.52 -6.64
C GLY A 446 15.88 -11.98 -6.19
N VAL A 447 16.97 -12.25 -6.89
CA VAL A 447 18.31 -11.78 -6.51
C VAL A 447 18.98 -11.00 -7.63
N ARG A 448 19.71 -9.95 -7.26
CA ARG A 448 20.51 -9.16 -8.21
C ARG A 448 21.80 -9.88 -8.60
N GLU A 449 22.47 -10.50 -7.63
CA GLU A 449 23.76 -11.17 -7.84
C GLU A 449 23.84 -12.51 -7.08
N LEU A 450 23.53 -13.62 -7.77
CA LEU A 450 23.54 -14.96 -7.16
C LEU A 450 24.90 -15.28 -6.51
N SER A 451 26.02 -14.91 -7.13
CA SER A 451 27.36 -15.19 -6.60
C SER A 451 27.60 -14.55 -5.23
N ALA A 452 27.10 -13.33 -5.01
CA ALA A 452 27.22 -12.65 -3.72
C ALA A 452 26.41 -13.38 -2.65
N ILE A 453 25.17 -13.75 -2.97
CA ILE A 453 24.28 -14.47 -2.04
C ILE A 453 24.84 -15.88 -1.72
N GLN A 454 25.37 -16.59 -2.71
CA GLN A 454 26.06 -17.87 -2.52
C GLN A 454 27.25 -17.76 -1.55
N GLN A 455 28.01 -16.67 -1.62
CA GLN A 455 29.09 -16.40 -0.66
C GLN A 455 28.56 -16.12 0.75
N MET A 456 27.42 -15.43 0.88
CA MET A 456 26.76 -15.21 2.16
C MET A 456 26.29 -16.52 2.79
N ALA A 457 25.66 -17.41 2.01
CA ALA A 457 25.25 -18.74 2.46
C ALA A 457 26.44 -19.60 2.90
N ALA A 458 27.52 -19.61 2.12
CA ALA A 458 28.76 -20.30 2.48
C ALA A 458 29.41 -19.76 3.76
N LYS A 459 29.40 -18.44 3.96
CA LYS A 459 29.89 -17.79 5.18
C LYS A 459 29.04 -18.18 6.38
N HIS A 460 27.71 -18.17 6.25
CA HIS A 460 26.79 -18.63 7.28
C HIS A 460 27.06 -20.09 7.66
N ALA A 461 27.25 -20.97 6.67
CA ALA A 461 27.60 -22.36 6.88
C ALA A 461 28.91 -22.53 7.67
N ALA A 462 29.95 -21.76 7.33
CA ALA A 462 31.21 -21.77 8.04
C ALA A 462 31.08 -21.31 9.50
N GLN A 463 30.25 -20.29 9.77
CA GLN A 463 29.97 -19.79 11.12
C GLN A 463 29.25 -20.83 12.00
N HIS A 464 28.44 -21.70 11.39
CA HIS A 464 27.73 -22.79 12.08
C HIS A 464 28.53 -24.11 12.10
N GLY A 465 29.78 -24.11 11.64
CA GLY A 465 30.66 -25.28 11.64
C GLY A 465 30.34 -26.32 10.54
N TRP A 466 29.52 -25.97 9.54
CA TRP A 466 29.14 -26.86 8.43
C TRP A 466 30.21 -26.88 7.33
N SER A 467 31.40 -27.34 7.69
CA SER A 467 32.59 -27.32 6.82
C SER A 467 32.45 -28.15 5.53
N ASP A 468 31.53 -29.11 5.47
CA ASP A 468 31.27 -29.97 4.31
C ASP A 468 30.45 -29.30 3.20
N ILE A 469 29.81 -28.16 3.51
CA ILE A 469 28.94 -27.37 2.62
C ILE A 469 29.32 -25.89 2.58
N SER A 470 30.54 -25.54 2.98
CA SER A 470 31.03 -24.15 2.96
C SER A 470 31.49 -23.66 1.58
N ALA A 471 31.26 -24.43 0.51
CA ALA A 471 31.58 -24.03 -0.86
C ALA A 471 30.40 -23.25 -1.46
N ALA A 472 30.65 -22.03 -1.95
CA ALA A 472 29.61 -21.10 -2.40
C ALA A 472 28.82 -21.62 -3.62
N ASP A 473 29.52 -22.21 -4.59
CA ASP A 473 28.94 -22.75 -5.83
C ASP A 473 27.95 -23.91 -5.61
N GLY A 474 28.06 -24.59 -4.47
CA GLY A 474 27.16 -25.66 -4.07
C GLY A 474 25.79 -25.19 -3.57
N TRP A 475 25.62 -23.90 -3.25
CA TRP A 475 24.34 -23.32 -2.80
C TRP A 475 23.48 -22.89 -3.98
N PHE A 476 22.17 -23.14 -3.90
CA PHE A 476 21.20 -22.69 -4.88
C PHE A 476 19.91 -22.21 -4.20
N ILE A 477 19.12 -21.40 -4.91
CA ILE A 477 17.81 -20.94 -4.44
C ILE A 477 16.83 -22.11 -4.47
N LEU A 478 16.36 -22.53 -3.31
CA LEU A 478 15.33 -23.57 -3.21
C LEU A 478 13.95 -22.98 -3.53
N VAL A 479 13.60 -21.88 -2.88
CA VAL A 479 12.33 -21.18 -3.08
C VAL A 479 12.48 -19.69 -2.82
N LYS A 480 11.72 -18.90 -3.57
CA LYS A 480 11.47 -17.48 -3.43
C LYS A 480 9.97 -17.28 -3.22
N LEU A 481 9.58 -16.71 -2.08
CA LEU A 481 8.21 -16.33 -1.79
C LEU A 481 8.07 -14.81 -1.90
N ALA A 482 7.25 -14.33 -2.83
CA ALA A 482 7.00 -12.91 -3.03
C ALA A 482 5.91 -12.38 -2.08
N SER A 483 6.02 -11.09 -1.74
CA SER A 483 4.95 -10.37 -1.03
C SER A 483 3.72 -10.18 -1.92
N GLY A 484 2.55 -10.05 -1.29
CA GLY A 484 1.25 -9.83 -1.92
C GLY A 484 0.46 -11.13 -2.10
N GLY A 485 -0.41 -11.13 -3.11
CA GLY A 485 -1.29 -12.25 -3.43
C GLY A 485 -2.46 -12.43 -2.49
N GLU A 486 -3.18 -13.53 -2.71
CA GLU A 486 -4.30 -13.93 -1.87
C GLU A 486 -3.80 -14.54 -0.55
N ALA A 487 -2.56 -15.07 -0.52
CA ALA A 487 -1.92 -15.47 0.73
C ALA A 487 -1.62 -14.27 1.64
N ASP A 488 -1.56 -13.05 1.09
CA ASP A 488 -1.42 -11.76 1.79
C ASP A 488 -0.17 -11.67 2.67
N PHE A 489 0.96 -12.18 2.17
CA PHE A 489 2.25 -12.00 2.85
C PHE A 489 2.84 -10.62 2.59
N ASN A 490 3.53 -10.06 3.58
CA ASN A 490 4.31 -8.85 3.42
C ASN A 490 5.69 -9.03 4.06
N PHE A 491 6.72 -9.21 3.24
CA PHE A 491 8.09 -9.45 3.68
C PHE A 491 8.90 -8.15 3.60
N GLY A 492 9.26 -7.56 4.74
CA GLY A 492 9.98 -6.29 4.79
C GLY A 492 9.23 -5.14 4.09
N ASP A 493 9.91 -4.42 3.19
CA ASP A 493 9.30 -3.36 2.36
C ASP A 493 8.75 -3.95 1.04
N HIS A 494 7.79 -4.87 1.16
CA HIS A 494 7.21 -5.61 0.02
C HIS A 494 8.24 -6.38 -0.84
N GLY A 495 9.23 -6.99 -0.17
CA GLY A 495 10.29 -7.78 -0.79
C GLY A 495 9.95 -9.25 -1.03
N ASP A 496 10.99 -10.03 -1.32
CA ASP A 496 10.97 -11.48 -1.54
C ASP A 496 11.68 -12.20 -0.39
N TYR A 497 11.08 -13.25 0.17
CA TYR A 497 11.72 -14.14 1.14
C TYR A 497 12.30 -15.36 0.42
N ILE A 498 13.62 -15.51 0.51
CA ILE A 498 14.41 -16.48 -0.23
C ILE A 498 15.02 -17.50 0.71
N PHE A 499 14.88 -18.77 0.36
CA PHE A 499 15.51 -19.90 1.03
C PHE A 499 16.50 -20.58 0.08
N MET A 500 17.69 -20.85 0.58
CA MET A 500 18.76 -21.55 -0.13
C MET A 500 19.16 -22.83 0.59
N VAL A 501 19.56 -23.82 -0.19
CA VAL A 501 20.07 -25.09 0.31
C VAL A 501 21.31 -25.49 -0.50
N HIS A 502 22.18 -26.28 0.12
CA HIS A 502 23.34 -26.84 -0.57
C HIS A 502 22.98 -28.14 -1.29
N ARG A 503 23.47 -28.35 -2.52
CA ARG A 503 23.13 -29.53 -3.36
C ARG A 503 23.35 -30.87 -2.69
N LYS A 504 24.43 -31.02 -1.92
CA LYS A 504 24.70 -32.25 -1.13
C LYS A 504 23.59 -32.61 -0.14
N ASP A 505 22.95 -31.61 0.42
CA ASP A 505 21.94 -31.78 1.47
C ASP A 505 20.57 -32.03 0.84
N ALA A 506 20.25 -31.24 -0.18
CA ALA A 506 19.11 -31.45 -1.07
C ALA A 506 19.05 -32.90 -1.60
N ALA A 507 20.16 -33.42 -2.15
CA ALA A 507 20.25 -34.78 -2.68
C ALA A 507 20.04 -35.88 -1.61
N ARG A 508 20.24 -35.55 -0.32
CA ARG A 508 20.08 -36.45 0.82
C ARG A 508 18.76 -36.26 1.57
N ALA A 509 17.87 -35.40 1.06
CA ALA A 509 16.65 -34.99 1.74
C ALA A 509 16.88 -34.33 3.11
N ASP A 510 18.05 -33.71 3.32
CA ASP A 510 18.37 -32.98 4.54
C ASP A 510 18.14 -31.49 4.32
N PHE A 511 17.14 -30.93 4.99
CA PHE A 511 16.82 -29.49 4.90
C PHE A 511 17.02 -28.79 6.25
N SER A 512 17.74 -29.42 7.18
CA SER A 512 18.08 -28.83 8.48
C SER A 512 19.14 -27.73 8.36
N ARG A 513 19.90 -27.71 7.26
CA ARG A 513 20.99 -26.77 6.98
C ARG A 513 20.66 -25.90 5.77
N VAL A 514 19.95 -24.81 6.04
CA VAL A 514 19.47 -23.88 5.02
C VAL A 514 19.86 -22.45 5.38
N TYR A 515 19.99 -21.61 4.38
CA TYR A 515 20.22 -20.18 4.54
C TYR A 515 19.03 -19.41 3.98
N ALA A 516 18.43 -18.53 4.77
CA ALA A 516 17.29 -17.73 4.33
C ALA A 516 17.56 -16.23 4.56
N PHE A 517 16.95 -15.39 3.74
CA PHE A 517 17.05 -13.94 3.82
C PHE A 517 15.91 -13.27 3.06
N VAL A 518 15.63 -12.01 3.39
CA VAL A 518 14.70 -11.17 2.63
C VAL A 518 15.49 -10.22 1.73
N GLU A 519 15.13 -10.19 0.45
CA GLU A 519 15.59 -9.18 -0.50
C GLU A 519 14.47 -8.14 -0.68
N SER A 520 14.73 -6.90 -0.28
CA SER A 520 13.85 -5.75 -0.52
C SER A 520 14.55 -4.74 -1.42
N GLY A 521 13.82 -4.22 -2.41
CA GLY A 521 14.35 -3.41 -3.51
C GLY A 521 14.64 -1.95 -3.18
#